data_AF-A0A2Z4FRW6-F1
#
_entry.id   AF-A0A2Z4FRW6-F1
#
_cell.length_a   1.000
_cell.length_b   1.000
_cell.length_c   1.000
_cell.angle_alpha   90.00
_cell.angle_beta   90.00
_cell.angle_gamma   90.00
#
_symmetry.space_group_name_H-M   'P 1'
#
loop_
_entity.id
_entity.type
_entity.pdbx_description
1 polymer ?
#
loop_
_entity_poly.entity_id
_entity_poly.type
_entity_poly.pdbx_seq_one_letter_code
_entity_poly.pdbx_strand_id
1 'polypeptide(L)'
;MRNSMTTMIAFAAMLFLMVGGATARDAVASGPTSALWGEDGELFTPGGRLMDWSYAGYGAGERAIPDVPVVADVAAHGAVGDGVADDGAAIEAAIDAVEAAGGGAVYLPPGRYLSLRRFRLPSGVVLRGAGQDATTLYFPEHLESLYGGDYSFGGAFIEGKGGSSALPWLTTVVEAAERGTHEIRVASTERLAVGDWVMLAQRDLNFTLIKRLHSDLVDASTDKINDRAYNFPSRIEAINGDVVTLERALIADVETRWTPTLRAVEPRLSEIGVESLTIEFPVTAYPGHLNELGYNAVHFNNAWHAWVRDVRVLNADLGVSFTSSFFCTASGVTLATTGDRGPITGHHGLNNGRGGDNLFIDFDIQTTFQHDLTNEWYAHGVVFARGRGDDLCMDHHRAAPHSTLWTELNLGAGTRPWMSGGSGNRGPHTASWDTMWNVTADQRLPLPWASFGPQMTFVGFNTRDTIPDGALDWYVEPPALVTSTSQSISPANLWEAMVARRLPAEEPDPGADAGDTGGSPDAGDAGDVGDGEDGAGWDEDVSDVSVDVDALQPDVSAGLDAADEGLDATSSEDDVSSQDATSGLDGVSNPSGGDGCGCRASGTSPTPGTAAFVFIVLAGLGVSRCRGQA
;
A
#
# COMPACT_ATOMS: atom_id res chain seq x y z
N MET A 1 31.65 69.92 63.24
CA MET A 1 32.94 69.28 62.89
C MET A 1 32.68 68.20 61.84
N ARG A 2 33.66 67.89 60.98
CA ARG A 2 33.75 66.72 60.08
C ARG A 2 32.57 66.41 59.11
N ASN A 3 32.96 66.39 57.83
CA ASN A 3 32.58 65.44 56.77
C ASN A 3 31.23 65.57 56.02
N SER A 4 31.38 66.01 54.76
CA SER A 4 30.88 65.34 53.54
C SER A 4 29.39 65.36 53.18
N MET A 5 28.99 66.53 52.65
CA MET A 5 28.30 66.73 51.35
C MET A 5 27.27 65.70 50.84
N THR A 6 26.05 66.20 50.66
CA THR A 6 24.92 65.64 49.92
C THR A 6 25.12 65.67 48.40
N THR A 7 24.65 64.64 47.68
CA THR A 7 24.35 64.70 46.24
C THR A 7 23.07 63.91 45.94
N MET A 8 22.21 64.42 45.05
CA MET A 8 21.01 63.72 44.56
C MET A 8 21.38 62.72 43.44
N ILE A 9 20.70 61.59 43.37
CA ILE A 9 20.77 60.68 42.20
C ILE A 9 19.56 60.98 41.29
N ALA A 10 19.82 61.12 39.99
CA ALA A 10 18.80 61.40 38.99
C ALA A 10 18.21 60.12 38.38
N PHE A 11 16.99 60.23 37.83
CA PHE A 11 16.37 59.16 37.05
C PHE A 11 17.16 58.85 35.78
N ALA A 12 17.29 57.56 35.47
CA ALA A 12 17.62 57.06 34.15
C ALA A 12 16.62 55.96 33.80
N ALA A 13 15.92 56.09 32.67
CA ALA A 13 14.95 55.08 32.22
C ALA A 13 15.68 53.95 31.49
N MET A 14 15.47 52.70 31.92
CA MET A 14 15.91 51.53 31.16
C MET A 14 14.86 51.17 30.11
N LEU A 15 15.24 51.29 28.84
CA LEU A 15 14.45 50.79 27.71
C LEU A 15 14.61 49.27 27.63
N PHE A 16 13.61 48.53 28.09
CA PHE A 16 13.52 47.09 27.81
C PHE A 16 13.16 46.91 26.33
N LEU A 17 14.13 46.54 25.50
CA LEU A 17 13.81 45.88 24.23
C LEU A 17 13.28 44.48 24.56
N MET A 18 11.99 44.27 24.36
CA MET A 18 11.46 42.92 24.21
C MET A 18 11.92 42.40 22.85
N VAL A 19 13.02 41.65 22.84
CA VAL A 19 13.43 40.87 21.67
C VAL A 19 12.39 39.77 21.51
N GLY A 20 11.47 39.96 20.56
CA GLY A 20 10.53 38.91 20.16
C GLY A 20 11.32 37.72 19.66
N GLY A 21 11.25 36.60 20.40
CA GLY A 21 11.91 35.36 20.08
C GLY A 21 11.25 34.67 18.89
N ALA A 22 11.41 35.22 17.69
CA ALA A 22 11.21 34.46 16.47
C ALA A 22 12.21 33.29 16.50
N THR A 23 11.72 32.09 16.78
CA THR A 23 12.51 30.86 16.62
C THR A 23 12.90 30.78 15.16
N ALA A 24 14.17 31.01 14.86
CA ALA A 24 14.70 30.68 13.55
C ALA A 24 14.51 29.18 13.37
N ARG A 25 13.58 28.78 12.49
CA ARG A 25 13.73 27.52 11.77
C ARG A 25 15.06 27.68 11.06
N ASP A 26 16.06 26.90 11.45
CA ASP A 26 17.36 26.95 10.80
C ASP A 26 17.15 26.76 9.29
N ALA A 27 17.65 27.70 8.51
CA ALA A 27 17.58 27.63 7.05
C ALA A 27 18.55 26.55 6.59
N VAL A 28 18.09 25.29 6.66
CA VAL A 28 18.69 24.16 5.96
C VAL A 28 18.86 24.62 4.52
N ALA A 29 20.11 24.72 4.07
CA ALA A 29 20.40 25.14 2.70
C ALA A 29 19.67 24.17 1.77
N SER A 30 18.77 24.69 0.94
CA SER A 30 17.93 23.86 0.07
C SER A 30 18.82 22.97 -0.78
N GLY A 31 18.54 21.66 -0.74
CA GLY A 31 19.17 20.69 -1.62
C GLY A 31 18.95 21.13 -3.08
N PRO A 32 19.83 20.74 -4.01
CA PRO A 32 19.70 21.18 -5.39
C PRO A 32 18.39 20.62 -5.97
N THR A 33 17.67 21.46 -6.70
CA THR A 33 16.31 21.18 -7.19
C THR A 33 16.31 20.39 -8.49
N SER A 34 15.25 19.60 -8.71
CA SER A 34 15.06 18.83 -9.94
C SER A 34 14.50 19.68 -11.08
N ALA A 35 14.98 19.45 -12.30
CA ALA A 35 14.44 20.02 -13.53
C ALA A 35 13.05 19.46 -13.92
N LEU A 36 12.52 18.46 -13.21
CA LEU A 36 11.15 17.95 -13.39
C LEU A 36 10.13 18.56 -12.42
N TRP A 37 10.58 19.16 -11.31
CA TRP A 37 9.72 19.75 -10.28
C TRP A 37 9.93 21.27 -10.16
N GLY A 38 11.19 21.71 -10.05
CA GLY A 38 11.52 23.08 -9.69
C GLY A 38 11.79 23.22 -8.18
N GLU A 39 11.57 24.42 -7.65
CA GLU A 39 11.63 24.70 -6.20
C GLU A 39 10.29 24.36 -5.53
N ASP A 40 9.18 24.90 -6.07
CA ASP A 40 7.82 24.81 -5.52
C ASP A 40 6.86 23.99 -6.42
N GLY A 41 7.39 23.26 -7.39
CA GLY A 41 6.61 22.51 -8.38
C GLY A 41 6.26 23.31 -9.63
N GLU A 42 6.92 24.44 -9.88
CA GLU A 42 6.67 25.31 -11.03
C GLU A 42 7.02 24.70 -12.39
N LEU A 43 7.76 23.58 -12.41
CA LEU A 43 8.06 22.79 -13.61
C LEU A 43 7.16 21.55 -13.76
N PHE A 44 6.34 21.23 -12.75
CA PHE A 44 5.41 20.10 -12.79
C PHE A 44 4.32 20.30 -13.86
N THR A 45 4.05 19.24 -14.62
CA THR A 45 2.95 19.18 -15.60
C THR A 45 2.28 17.81 -15.53
N PRO A 46 0.94 17.70 -15.45
CA PRO A 46 0.27 16.40 -15.28
C PRO A 46 0.46 15.40 -16.44
N GLY A 47 0.79 15.89 -17.64
CA GLY A 47 1.16 15.06 -18.78
C GLY A 47 2.67 14.76 -18.89
N GLY A 48 3.50 15.24 -17.95
CA GLY A 48 4.96 15.17 -17.98
C GLY A 48 5.54 13.79 -17.63
N ARG A 49 6.71 13.74 -16.98
CA ARG A 49 7.26 12.49 -16.43
C ARG A 49 6.75 12.15 -15.03
N LEU A 50 6.55 13.17 -14.20
CA LEU A 50 5.95 13.04 -12.87
C LEU A 50 4.42 12.96 -13.00
N MET A 51 3.77 12.27 -12.06
CA MET A 51 2.32 12.23 -11.91
C MET A 51 1.89 13.13 -10.74
N ASP A 52 0.59 13.34 -10.57
CA ASP A 52 0.07 13.93 -9.32
C ASP A 52 -0.20 12.83 -8.28
N TRP A 53 0.78 12.64 -7.40
CA TRP A 53 0.72 11.71 -6.27
C TRP A 53 0.07 12.29 -5.01
N SER A 54 -0.34 13.57 -5.00
CA SER A 54 -0.94 14.20 -3.80
C SER A 54 -2.22 13.50 -3.30
N TYR A 55 -2.90 12.79 -4.20
CA TYR A 55 -4.10 12.00 -3.91
C TYR A 55 -3.83 10.70 -3.14
N ALA A 56 -2.57 10.30 -2.96
CA ALA A 56 -2.24 9.04 -2.31
C ALA A 56 -2.46 9.07 -0.79
N GLY A 57 -3.14 8.05 -0.28
CA GLY A 57 -3.38 7.83 1.14
C GLY A 57 -4.78 8.21 1.63
N TYR A 58 -4.96 8.10 2.94
CA TYR A 58 -6.21 8.33 3.65
C TYR A 58 -6.90 9.65 3.24
N GLY A 59 -8.22 9.58 3.03
CA GLY A 59 -9.02 10.73 2.60
C GLY A 59 -8.52 11.39 1.31
N ALA A 60 -7.90 10.62 0.40
CA ALA A 60 -7.24 11.12 -0.80
C ALA A 60 -6.15 12.20 -0.51
N GLY A 61 -5.49 12.12 0.65
CA GLY A 61 -4.51 13.08 1.12
C GLY A 61 -5.08 14.43 1.57
N GLU A 62 -6.41 14.56 1.75
CA GLU A 62 -7.09 15.82 2.06
C GLU A 62 -7.37 16.04 3.55
N ARG A 63 -7.25 15.00 4.36
CA ARG A 63 -7.46 15.02 5.81
C ARG A 63 -6.51 14.06 6.50
N ALA A 64 -6.12 14.38 7.74
CA ALA A 64 -5.39 13.45 8.60
C ALA A 64 -6.24 12.21 8.93
N ILE A 65 -5.56 11.11 9.28
CA ILE A 65 -6.20 9.92 9.89
C ILE A 65 -6.89 10.37 11.19
N PRO A 66 -8.17 10.05 11.41
CA PRO A 66 -8.94 10.57 12.54
C PRO A 66 -8.64 9.82 13.83
N ASP A 67 -8.58 10.55 14.94
CA ASP A 67 -8.54 9.96 16.28
C ASP A 67 -9.95 9.51 16.70
N VAL A 68 -10.39 8.39 16.13
CA VAL A 68 -11.73 7.82 16.33
C VAL A 68 -12.01 7.57 17.83
N PRO A 69 -13.16 8.00 18.39
CA PRO A 69 -13.48 7.78 19.81
C PRO A 69 -13.56 6.30 20.20
N VAL A 70 -13.12 5.96 21.41
CA VAL A 70 -13.30 4.63 21.99
C VAL A 70 -14.77 4.41 22.35
N VAL A 71 -15.32 3.26 21.94
CA VAL A 71 -16.73 2.88 22.16
C VAL A 71 -16.85 1.57 22.96
N ALA A 72 -15.88 0.66 22.83
CA ALA A 72 -15.79 -0.55 23.66
C ALA A 72 -14.36 -0.78 24.16
N ASP A 73 -14.23 -1.34 25.36
CA ASP A 73 -12.96 -1.82 25.95
C ASP A 73 -13.05 -3.34 26.08
N VAL A 74 -12.09 -4.09 25.52
CA VAL A 74 -12.13 -5.56 25.49
C VAL A 74 -12.17 -6.19 26.89
N ALA A 75 -11.64 -5.53 27.92
CA ALA A 75 -11.72 -6.00 29.30
C ALA A 75 -13.17 -5.99 29.85
N ALA A 76 -14.00 -5.04 29.40
CA ALA A 76 -15.44 -5.02 29.72
C ALA A 76 -16.20 -6.16 29.04
N HIS A 77 -15.66 -6.70 27.94
CA HIS A 77 -16.17 -7.88 27.23
C HIS A 77 -15.54 -9.21 27.74
N GLY A 78 -14.67 -9.14 28.76
CA GLY A 78 -14.11 -10.30 29.45
C GLY A 78 -12.70 -10.72 29.03
N ALA A 79 -11.98 -9.93 28.23
CA ALA A 79 -10.59 -10.18 27.92
C ALA A 79 -9.69 -10.03 29.16
N VAL A 80 -8.66 -10.87 29.26
CA VAL A 80 -7.74 -10.95 30.40
C VAL A 80 -6.41 -10.26 30.11
N GLY A 81 -5.87 -10.39 28.89
CA GLY A 81 -4.61 -9.76 28.49
C GLY A 81 -3.36 -10.32 29.19
N ASP A 82 -3.42 -11.55 29.72
CA ASP A 82 -2.33 -12.20 30.48
C ASP A 82 -1.35 -13.03 29.60
N GLY A 83 -1.62 -13.14 28.31
CA GLY A 83 -0.88 -13.92 27.33
C GLY A 83 -1.16 -15.42 27.35
N VAL A 84 -2.17 -15.87 28.12
CA VAL A 84 -2.50 -17.29 28.36
C VAL A 84 -3.98 -17.58 28.07
N ALA A 85 -4.90 -16.67 28.39
CA ALA A 85 -6.32 -16.77 28.04
C ALA A 85 -6.56 -16.53 26.53
N ASP A 86 -7.49 -17.28 25.91
CA ASP A 86 -7.99 -16.99 24.56
C ASP A 86 -9.01 -15.83 24.62
N ASP A 87 -8.49 -14.62 24.48
CA ASP A 87 -9.24 -13.36 24.52
C ASP A 87 -10.02 -13.10 23.23
N GLY A 88 -9.85 -13.93 22.20
CA GLY A 88 -10.46 -13.73 20.87
C GLY A 88 -11.98 -13.58 20.90
N ALA A 89 -12.68 -14.31 21.78
CA ALA A 89 -14.13 -14.17 21.96
C ALA A 89 -14.55 -12.81 22.54
N ALA A 90 -13.74 -12.21 23.42
CA ALA A 90 -14.02 -10.92 24.02
C ALA A 90 -13.69 -9.76 23.06
N ILE A 91 -12.63 -9.90 22.26
CA ILE A 91 -12.27 -8.94 21.21
C ILE A 91 -13.36 -8.93 20.11
N GLU A 92 -13.83 -10.10 19.68
CA GLU A 92 -14.92 -10.23 18.70
C GLU A 92 -16.23 -9.61 19.23
N ALA A 93 -16.62 -9.92 20.48
CA ALA A 93 -17.78 -9.31 21.11
C ALA A 93 -17.67 -7.78 21.33
N ALA A 94 -16.45 -7.23 21.38
CA ALA A 94 -16.24 -5.79 21.42
C ALA A 94 -16.36 -5.16 20.04
N ILE A 95 -15.87 -5.83 18.98
CA ILE A 95 -16.08 -5.42 17.57
C ILE A 95 -17.58 -5.36 17.25
N ASP A 96 -18.34 -6.41 17.58
CA ASP A 96 -19.80 -6.48 17.41
C ASP A 96 -20.51 -5.28 18.09
N ALA A 97 -20.07 -4.90 19.29
CA ALA A 97 -20.65 -3.80 20.05
C ALA A 97 -20.35 -2.43 19.44
N VAL A 98 -19.17 -2.24 18.84
CA VAL A 98 -18.81 -1.01 18.13
C VAL A 98 -19.51 -0.92 16.78
N GLU A 99 -19.68 -2.03 16.04
CA GLU A 99 -20.52 -2.06 14.83
C GLU A 99 -21.98 -1.70 15.17
N ALA A 100 -22.54 -2.32 16.21
CA ALA A 100 -23.91 -2.04 16.66
C ALA A 100 -24.12 -0.60 17.17
N ALA A 101 -23.05 0.09 17.58
CA ALA A 101 -23.07 1.52 17.93
C ALA A 101 -22.96 2.46 16.72
N GLY A 102 -22.68 1.93 15.52
CA GLY A 102 -22.51 2.70 14.29
C GLY A 102 -21.05 3.08 13.96
N GLY A 103 -20.07 2.41 14.57
CA GLY A 103 -18.64 2.67 14.40
C GLY A 103 -17.97 3.26 15.64
N GLY A 104 -16.64 3.32 15.62
CA GLY A 104 -15.81 3.72 16.76
C GLY A 104 -14.52 2.91 16.87
N ALA A 105 -13.80 3.08 17.97
CA ALA A 105 -12.63 2.26 18.30
C ALA A 105 -12.95 1.23 19.38
N VAL A 106 -12.56 -0.02 19.11
CA VAL A 106 -12.36 -1.08 20.10
C VAL A 106 -10.99 -0.86 20.74
N TYR A 107 -10.97 -0.62 22.05
CA TYR A 107 -9.75 -0.40 22.80
C TYR A 107 -9.24 -1.68 23.46
N LEU A 108 -7.95 -1.94 23.29
CA LEU A 108 -7.17 -2.95 23.98
C LEU A 108 -6.22 -2.23 24.96
N PRO A 109 -6.48 -2.30 26.28
CA PRO A 109 -5.56 -1.80 27.31
C PRO A 109 -4.14 -2.39 27.22
N PRO A 110 -3.19 -1.91 28.06
CA PRO A 110 -1.88 -2.53 28.18
C PRO A 110 -2.00 -4.01 28.63
N GLY A 111 -1.41 -4.92 27.85
CA GLY A 111 -1.59 -6.37 28.03
C GLY A 111 -1.14 -7.17 26.81
N ARG A 112 -1.11 -8.51 26.95
CA ARG A 112 -0.83 -9.44 25.86
C ARG A 112 -2.04 -10.35 25.63
N TYR A 113 -2.77 -10.10 24.57
CA TYR A 113 -4.02 -10.78 24.25
C TYR A 113 -3.72 -11.96 23.33
N LEU A 114 -3.91 -13.20 23.81
CA LEU A 114 -3.79 -14.39 22.97
C LEU A 114 -5.12 -14.61 22.24
N SER A 115 -5.08 -14.88 20.94
CA SER A 115 -6.27 -15.20 20.16
C SER A 115 -6.06 -16.42 19.26
N LEU A 116 -7.04 -17.32 19.26
CA LEU A 116 -7.18 -18.39 18.26
C LEU A 116 -8.17 -18.02 17.13
N ARG A 117 -8.49 -16.73 16.99
CA ARG A 117 -9.44 -16.19 16.00
C ARG A 117 -8.81 -15.08 15.16
N ARG A 118 -9.13 -15.06 13.86
CA ARG A 118 -9.00 -13.86 13.03
C ARG A 118 -10.16 -12.90 13.28
N PHE A 119 -9.88 -11.60 13.24
CA PHE A 119 -10.86 -10.53 13.41
C PHE A 119 -11.19 -9.92 12.06
N ARG A 120 -12.48 -9.71 11.80
CA ARG A 120 -12.97 -9.07 10.57
C ARG A 120 -13.55 -7.71 10.92
N LEU A 121 -12.96 -6.63 10.40
CA LEU A 121 -13.40 -5.27 10.71
C LEU A 121 -14.53 -4.84 9.76
N PRO A 122 -15.74 -4.51 10.27
CA PRO A 122 -16.78 -3.85 9.49
C PRO A 122 -16.50 -2.34 9.39
N SER A 123 -17.21 -1.65 8.48
CA SER A 123 -16.98 -0.22 8.21
C SER A 123 -17.08 0.65 9.47
N GLY A 124 -16.18 1.63 9.61
CA GLY A 124 -16.15 2.54 10.76
C GLY A 124 -15.57 1.95 12.04
N VAL A 125 -15.07 0.71 12.04
CA VAL A 125 -14.48 0.07 13.23
C VAL A 125 -12.95 0.08 13.19
N VAL A 126 -12.37 0.56 14.29
CA VAL A 126 -10.91 0.63 14.51
C VAL A 126 -10.52 -0.31 15.66
N LEU A 127 -9.48 -1.12 15.48
CA LEU A 127 -8.86 -1.92 16.53
C LEU A 127 -7.62 -1.18 17.08
N ARG A 128 -7.68 -0.65 18.30
CA ARG A 128 -6.63 0.23 18.87
C ARG A 128 -6.07 -0.32 20.18
N GLY A 129 -4.74 -0.43 20.28
CA GLY A 129 -4.03 -0.69 21.53
C GLY A 129 -3.59 0.56 22.30
N ALA A 130 -2.87 0.35 23.41
CA ALA A 130 -2.31 1.40 24.26
C ALA A 130 -0.91 1.88 23.83
N GLY A 131 -0.44 1.49 22.64
CA GLY A 131 0.91 1.73 22.10
C GLY A 131 1.65 0.42 21.79
N GLN A 132 2.55 0.44 20.79
CA GLN A 132 3.30 -0.75 20.35
C GLN A 132 4.01 -1.51 21.50
N ASP A 133 4.55 -0.78 22.48
CA ASP A 133 5.29 -1.33 23.62
C ASP A 133 4.39 -1.68 24.83
N ALA A 134 3.10 -1.42 24.75
CA ALA A 134 2.13 -1.60 25.83
C ALA A 134 1.09 -2.70 25.55
N THR A 135 0.65 -2.84 24.30
CA THR A 135 -0.39 -3.79 23.89
C THR A 135 0.13 -4.72 22.80
N THR A 136 0.07 -6.02 23.05
CA THR A 136 0.40 -7.06 22.08
C THR A 136 -0.80 -7.97 21.80
N LEU A 137 -1.12 -8.17 20.53
CA LEU A 137 -2.08 -9.17 20.06
C LEU A 137 -1.31 -10.35 19.48
N TYR A 138 -1.43 -11.53 20.11
CA TYR A 138 -0.62 -12.70 19.84
C TYR A 138 -1.44 -13.86 19.27
N PHE A 139 -1.01 -14.37 18.11
CA PHE A 139 -1.65 -15.51 17.44
C PHE A 139 -0.68 -16.70 17.46
N PRO A 140 -0.87 -17.71 18.35
CA PRO A 140 0.07 -18.82 18.54
C PRO A 140 0.03 -19.88 17.44
N GLU A 141 -0.99 -19.85 16.60
CA GLU A 141 -1.24 -20.78 15.48
C GLU A 141 -1.29 -19.98 14.17
N HIS A 142 -1.17 -20.66 13.04
CA HIS A 142 -1.25 -20.05 11.70
C HIS A 142 -2.61 -20.25 11.03
N LEU A 143 -2.95 -19.44 10.03
CA LEU A 143 -4.28 -19.47 9.41
C LEU A 143 -4.62 -20.81 8.74
N GLU A 144 -3.66 -21.52 8.13
CA GLU A 144 -3.92 -22.87 7.60
C GLU A 144 -4.30 -23.88 8.71
N SER A 145 -3.65 -23.83 9.89
CA SER A 145 -3.97 -24.69 11.03
C SER A 145 -5.40 -24.48 11.53
N LEU A 146 -5.84 -23.22 11.57
CA LEU A 146 -7.14 -22.82 12.12
C LEU A 146 -8.30 -22.91 11.12
N TYR A 147 -8.05 -22.66 9.83
CA TYR A 147 -9.09 -22.46 8.82
C TYR A 147 -8.88 -23.27 7.53
N GLY A 148 -7.70 -23.86 7.32
CA GLY A 148 -7.29 -24.42 6.03
C GLY A 148 -7.13 -23.36 4.93
N GLY A 149 -6.69 -23.80 3.76
CA GLY A 149 -6.47 -22.95 2.58
C GLY A 149 -5.02 -22.46 2.44
N ASP A 150 -4.78 -21.76 1.34
CA ASP A 150 -3.49 -21.16 0.96
C ASP A 150 -3.50 -19.66 1.32
N TYR A 151 -2.44 -19.20 2.01
CA TYR A 151 -2.29 -17.82 2.49
C TYR A 151 -1.16 -17.05 1.81
N SER A 152 -0.54 -17.63 0.78
CA SER A 152 0.54 -17.03 -0.03
C SER A 152 0.09 -15.74 -0.72
N PHE A 153 -1.18 -15.67 -1.14
CA PHE A 153 -1.77 -14.56 -1.90
C PHE A 153 -2.72 -13.66 -1.09
N GLY A 154 -2.72 -13.77 0.24
CA GLY A 154 -3.50 -12.91 1.15
C GLY A 154 -4.36 -13.67 2.17
N GLY A 155 -5.31 -12.97 2.78
CA GLY A 155 -5.93 -13.37 4.04
C GLY A 155 -5.03 -13.00 5.23
N ALA A 156 -5.62 -12.67 6.38
CA ALA A 156 -4.89 -12.21 7.57
C ALA A 156 -5.66 -12.49 8.86
N PHE A 157 -4.95 -12.36 9.99
CA PHE A 157 -5.54 -12.39 11.32
C PHE A 157 -6.32 -11.11 11.67
N ILE A 158 -6.03 -9.98 11.02
CA ILE A 158 -6.94 -8.83 11.00
C ILE A 158 -7.30 -8.55 9.53
N GLU A 159 -8.55 -8.83 9.15
CA GLU A 159 -9.02 -8.71 7.78
C GLU A 159 -10.12 -7.66 7.60
N GLY A 160 -9.97 -6.84 6.57
CA GLY A 160 -11.06 -6.07 5.97
C GLY A 160 -11.41 -6.72 4.63
N LYS A 161 -12.68 -7.06 4.38
CA LYS A 161 -13.10 -7.66 3.09
C LYS A 161 -14.42 -7.06 2.60
N GLY A 162 -14.31 -6.02 1.78
CA GLY A 162 -15.42 -5.44 1.02
C GLY A 162 -15.91 -6.38 -0.08
N GLY A 163 -17.17 -6.24 -0.48
CA GLY A 163 -17.79 -7.13 -1.49
C GLY A 163 -17.27 -6.88 -2.91
N SER A 164 -16.96 -7.95 -3.64
CA SER A 164 -16.27 -7.94 -4.94
C SER A 164 -17.14 -7.73 -6.19
N SER A 165 -18.47 -7.66 -6.06
CA SER A 165 -19.41 -7.49 -7.19
C SER A 165 -19.19 -6.14 -7.89
N ALA A 166 -19.13 -6.11 -9.22
CA ALA A 166 -18.80 -4.89 -9.99
C ALA A 166 -19.65 -3.66 -9.61
N LEU A 167 -18.99 -2.50 -9.48
CA LEU A 167 -19.62 -1.21 -9.13
C LEU A 167 -20.74 -0.82 -10.12
N PRO A 168 -21.84 -0.18 -9.66
CA PRO A 168 -22.96 0.19 -10.52
C PRO A 168 -22.56 1.08 -11.71
N TRP A 169 -23.13 0.80 -12.88
CA TRP A 169 -22.84 1.56 -14.09
C TRP A 169 -23.64 2.86 -14.15
N LEU A 170 -22.95 3.99 -14.30
CA LEU A 170 -23.56 5.31 -14.43
C LEU A 170 -23.72 5.69 -15.91
N THR A 171 -22.61 5.69 -16.66
CA THR A 171 -22.58 6.13 -18.06
C THR A 171 -21.36 5.57 -18.81
N THR A 172 -21.36 5.70 -20.14
CA THR A 172 -20.26 5.23 -21.03
C THR A 172 -19.49 6.44 -21.52
N VAL A 173 -18.16 6.38 -21.54
CA VAL A 173 -17.31 7.42 -22.15
C VAL A 173 -17.26 7.18 -23.66
N VAL A 174 -17.55 8.21 -24.46
CA VAL A 174 -17.86 8.09 -25.90
C VAL A 174 -16.81 8.68 -26.83
N GLU A 175 -15.83 9.42 -26.30
CA GLU A 175 -14.66 9.90 -27.03
C GLU A 175 -13.36 9.47 -26.32
N ALA A 176 -12.23 9.59 -27.00
CA ALA A 176 -10.92 9.38 -26.39
C ALA A 176 -10.47 10.65 -25.64
N ALA A 177 -9.66 10.48 -24.59
CA ALA A 177 -9.04 11.57 -23.85
C ALA A 177 -7.57 11.22 -23.51
N GLU A 178 -6.70 12.22 -23.48
CA GLU A 178 -5.26 12.03 -23.31
C GLU A 178 -4.84 12.15 -21.83
N ARG A 179 -3.85 11.35 -21.42
CA ARG A 179 -3.18 11.45 -20.13
C ARG A 179 -2.69 12.89 -19.87
N GLY A 180 -2.99 13.43 -18.70
CA GLY A 180 -2.72 14.82 -18.34
C GLY A 180 -3.89 15.79 -18.61
N THR A 181 -4.97 15.35 -19.24
CA THR A 181 -6.22 16.13 -19.37
C THR A 181 -7.23 15.78 -18.27
N HIS A 182 -8.22 16.66 -18.04
CA HIS A 182 -9.25 16.50 -17.00
C HIS A 182 -10.66 16.18 -17.57
N GLU A 183 -10.88 16.33 -18.87
CA GLU A 183 -12.21 16.24 -19.48
C GLU A 183 -12.48 14.87 -20.13
N ILE A 184 -13.67 14.32 -19.90
CA ILE A 184 -14.19 13.12 -20.57
C ILE A 184 -15.60 13.39 -21.11
N ARG A 185 -15.87 12.98 -22.35
CA ARG A 185 -17.23 13.04 -22.94
C ARG A 185 -18.00 11.75 -22.67
N VAL A 186 -19.21 11.87 -22.15
CA VAL A 186 -20.06 10.73 -21.76
C VAL A 186 -21.37 10.66 -22.55
N ALA A 187 -21.95 9.45 -22.64
CA ALA A 187 -23.19 9.20 -23.40
C ALA A 187 -24.44 9.86 -22.79
N SER A 188 -24.42 10.10 -21.47
CA SER A 188 -25.43 10.81 -20.70
C SER A 188 -24.84 11.25 -19.37
N THR A 189 -25.31 12.39 -18.84
CA THR A 189 -24.97 12.96 -17.53
C THR A 189 -26.13 12.85 -16.53
N GLU A 190 -27.24 12.20 -16.89
CA GLU A 190 -28.49 12.11 -16.09
C GLU A 190 -28.37 11.40 -14.73
N ARG A 191 -27.22 10.77 -14.44
CA ARG A 191 -26.93 10.06 -13.18
C ARG A 191 -25.67 10.59 -12.47
N LEU A 192 -25.21 11.77 -12.86
CA LEU A 192 -23.97 12.38 -12.35
C LEU A 192 -24.29 13.72 -11.69
N ALA A 193 -23.76 13.94 -10.49
CA ALA A 193 -23.71 15.24 -9.84
C ALA A 193 -22.27 15.73 -9.68
N VAL A 194 -22.11 17.05 -9.54
CA VAL A 194 -20.83 17.65 -9.14
C VAL A 194 -20.57 17.31 -7.67
N GLY A 195 -19.35 16.85 -7.37
CA GLY A 195 -18.95 16.30 -6.07
C GLY A 195 -19.05 14.77 -5.97
N ASP A 196 -19.71 14.08 -6.90
CA ASP A 196 -19.77 12.62 -6.90
C ASP A 196 -18.39 12.00 -7.12
N TRP A 197 -17.98 11.05 -6.27
CA TRP A 197 -16.90 10.12 -6.56
C TRP A 197 -17.33 9.15 -7.66
N VAL A 198 -16.57 9.11 -8.76
CA VAL A 198 -16.77 8.16 -9.85
C VAL A 198 -15.52 7.33 -10.10
N MET A 199 -15.74 6.08 -10.49
CA MET A 199 -14.70 5.17 -10.92
C MET A 199 -14.68 5.12 -12.44
N LEU A 200 -13.62 5.64 -13.06
CA LEU A 200 -13.35 5.48 -14.48
C LEU A 200 -12.76 4.09 -14.73
N ALA A 201 -13.62 3.19 -15.19
CA ALA A 201 -13.28 1.79 -15.42
C ALA A 201 -13.08 1.52 -16.93
N GLN A 202 -11.88 1.07 -17.31
CA GLN A 202 -11.49 0.71 -18.68
C GLN A 202 -11.14 -0.78 -18.75
N ARG A 203 -11.64 -1.51 -19.75
CA ARG A 203 -11.43 -2.96 -19.91
C ARG A 203 -11.03 -3.31 -21.35
N ASP A 204 -9.87 -3.93 -21.51
CA ASP A 204 -9.38 -4.37 -22.82
C ASP A 204 -8.98 -5.84 -22.85
N LEU A 205 -9.75 -6.65 -23.58
CA LEU A 205 -9.46 -8.06 -23.80
C LEU A 205 -8.31 -8.30 -24.80
N ASN A 206 -7.76 -7.25 -25.44
CA ASN A 206 -6.81 -7.35 -26.55
C ASN A 206 -5.37 -6.89 -26.20
N PHE A 207 -5.06 -6.69 -24.92
CA PHE A 207 -3.72 -6.30 -24.41
C PHE A 207 -3.20 -4.94 -24.87
N THR A 208 -3.99 -4.16 -25.61
CA THR A 208 -3.59 -2.85 -26.12
C THR A 208 -3.57 -1.77 -25.04
N LEU A 209 -4.42 -1.85 -24.02
CA LEU A 209 -4.33 -1.01 -22.82
C LEU A 209 -3.02 -1.27 -22.06
N ILE A 210 -2.69 -2.54 -21.80
CA ILE A 210 -1.41 -2.92 -21.16
C ILE A 210 -0.23 -2.41 -22.00
N LYS A 211 -0.28 -2.58 -23.32
CA LYS A 211 0.77 -2.06 -24.21
C LYS A 211 0.90 -0.53 -24.13
N ARG A 212 -0.23 0.18 -24.05
CA ARG A 212 -0.25 1.64 -23.94
C ARG A 212 0.27 2.14 -22.59
N LEU A 213 -0.01 1.44 -21.50
CA LEU A 213 0.58 1.72 -20.18
C LEU A 213 2.12 1.53 -20.20
N HIS A 214 2.64 0.65 -21.06
CA HIS A 214 4.08 0.52 -21.34
C HIS A 214 4.58 1.50 -22.44
N SER A 215 3.84 2.59 -22.68
CA SER A 215 4.10 3.64 -23.68
C SER A 215 4.35 3.12 -25.11
N ASP A 216 3.76 1.97 -25.47
CA ASP A 216 3.95 1.23 -26.72
C ASP A 216 5.39 0.77 -27.03
N LEU A 217 6.34 0.98 -26.09
CA LEU A 217 7.77 0.71 -26.27
C LEU A 217 8.13 -0.79 -26.23
N VAL A 218 7.26 -1.60 -25.64
CA VAL A 218 7.38 -3.07 -25.55
C VAL A 218 6.02 -3.73 -25.83
N ASP A 219 6.05 -4.98 -26.28
CA ASP A 219 4.82 -5.76 -26.42
C ASP A 219 4.31 -6.22 -25.05
N ALA A 220 2.98 -6.29 -24.93
CA ALA A 220 2.30 -6.59 -23.68
C ALA A 220 2.37 -8.07 -23.27
N SER A 221 1.91 -8.33 -22.04
CA SER A 221 1.75 -9.66 -21.45
C SER A 221 1.03 -10.68 -22.34
N THR A 222 1.31 -11.97 -22.10
CA THR A 222 0.57 -13.12 -22.65
C THR A 222 -0.26 -13.88 -21.59
N ASP A 223 -0.36 -13.35 -20.37
CA ASP A 223 -1.19 -13.86 -19.25
C ASP A 223 -2.61 -13.24 -19.26
N LYS A 224 -3.54 -13.71 -18.42
CA LYS A 224 -4.94 -13.23 -18.37
C LYS A 224 -5.16 -11.82 -17.81
N ILE A 225 -4.14 -10.97 -17.70
CA ILE A 225 -4.24 -9.62 -17.12
C ILE A 225 -5.21 -8.72 -17.91
N ASN A 226 -5.51 -9.07 -19.17
CA ASN A 226 -6.55 -8.49 -20.01
C ASN A 226 -8.00 -8.72 -19.51
N ASP A 227 -8.25 -9.64 -18.58
CA ASP A 227 -9.62 -9.93 -18.11
C ASP A 227 -10.20 -8.88 -17.14
N ARG A 228 -9.33 -8.10 -16.49
CA ARG A 228 -9.69 -7.09 -15.48
C ARG A 228 -9.97 -5.72 -16.09
N ALA A 229 -10.60 -4.85 -15.30
CA ALA A 229 -10.68 -3.44 -15.60
C ALA A 229 -9.53 -2.69 -14.89
N TYR A 230 -8.92 -1.76 -15.61
CA TYR A 230 -8.19 -0.64 -15.04
C TYR A 230 -9.20 0.33 -14.42
N ASN A 231 -8.95 0.79 -13.20
CA ASN A 231 -9.92 1.48 -12.34
C ASN A 231 -9.28 2.76 -11.75
N PHE A 232 -9.65 3.93 -12.26
CA PHE A 232 -9.14 5.23 -11.78
C PHE A 232 -10.24 6.03 -11.02
N PRO A 233 -10.08 6.30 -9.71
CA PRO A 233 -11.04 7.07 -8.93
C PRO A 233 -10.79 8.59 -9.01
N SER A 234 -11.88 9.35 -9.12
CA SER A 234 -11.86 10.83 -9.14
C SER A 234 -13.24 11.40 -8.82
N ARG A 235 -13.33 12.58 -8.18
CA ARG A 235 -14.58 13.34 -8.08
C ARG A 235 -14.86 14.15 -9.33
N ILE A 236 -16.15 14.34 -9.61
CA ILE A 236 -16.62 15.25 -10.66
C ILE A 236 -16.52 16.70 -10.17
N GLU A 237 -15.64 17.49 -10.78
CA GLU A 237 -15.50 18.94 -10.53
C GLU A 237 -16.59 19.74 -11.25
N ALA A 238 -16.90 19.39 -12.50
CA ALA A 238 -17.88 20.10 -13.31
C ALA A 238 -18.60 19.20 -14.32
N ILE A 239 -19.80 19.62 -14.73
CA ILE A 239 -20.59 18.99 -15.80
C ILE A 239 -21.07 20.09 -16.76
N ASN A 240 -20.74 19.96 -18.04
CA ASN A 240 -21.13 20.89 -19.09
C ASN A 240 -21.75 20.13 -20.28
N GLY A 241 -23.07 19.93 -20.22
CA GLY A 241 -23.81 19.14 -21.20
C GLY A 241 -23.47 17.65 -21.10
N ASP A 242 -22.66 17.17 -22.04
CA ASP A 242 -22.16 15.80 -22.15
C ASP A 242 -20.65 15.67 -21.81
N VAL A 243 -19.99 16.78 -21.44
CA VAL A 243 -18.61 16.79 -20.92
C VAL A 243 -18.62 16.79 -19.40
N VAL A 244 -17.79 15.93 -18.81
CA VAL A 244 -17.53 15.84 -17.38
C VAL A 244 -16.07 16.22 -17.14
N THR A 245 -15.82 17.13 -16.20
CA THR A 245 -14.49 17.51 -15.74
C THR A 245 -14.19 16.78 -14.43
N LEU A 246 -13.07 16.08 -14.39
CA LEU A 246 -12.53 15.40 -13.22
C LEU A 246 -11.59 16.34 -12.44
N GLU A 247 -11.62 16.28 -11.11
CA GLU A 247 -10.79 17.14 -10.25
C GLU A 247 -9.27 16.97 -10.48
N ARG A 248 -8.87 15.76 -10.89
CA ARG A 248 -7.48 15.35 -11.13
C ARG A 248 -7.32 14.87 -12.56
N ALA A 249 -6.17 15.18 -13.13
CA ALA A 249 -5.81 14.78 -14.48
C ALA A 249 -5.80 13.25 -14.64
N LEU A 250 -6.23 12.78 -15.81
CA LEU A 250 -6.14 11.39 -16.23
C LEU A 250 -4.67 10.92 -16.18
N ILE A 251 -4.38 9.91 -15.37
CA ILE A 251 -3.02 9.36 -15.21
C ILE A 251 -2.64 8.32 -16.28
N ALA A 252 -3.61 7.90 -17.08
CA ALA A 252 -3.48 7.05 -18.26
C ALA A 252 -4.44 7.55 -19.36
N ASP A 253 -4.15 7.21 -20.63
CA ASP A 253 -5.05 7.57 -21.74
C ASP A 253 -6.41 6.86 -21.62
N VAL A 254 -7.43 7.43 -22.27
CA VAL A 254 -8.75 6.84 -22.41
C VAL A 254 -9.05 6.61 -23.88
N GLU A 255 -9.37 5.37 -24.26
CA GLU A 255 -9.79 5.04 -25.62
C GLU A 255 -11.07 4.19 -25.65
N THR A 256 -11.98 4.54 -26.56
CA THR A 256 -13.29 3.86 -26.68
C THR A 256 -13.20 2.37 -27.01
N ARG A 257 -12.08 1.91 -27.60
CA ARG A 257 -11.78 0.48 -27.81
C ARG A 257 -11.63 -0.33 -26.51
N TRP A 258 -11.36 0.33 -25.39
CA TRP A 258 -11.26 -0.30 -24.06
C TRP A 258 -12.59 -0.21 -23.28
N THR A 259 -13.71 0.03 -23.97
CA THR A 259 -15.07 0.09 -23.38
C THR A 259 -15.18 0.95 -22.10
N PRO A 260 -14.61 2.17 -22.07
CA PRO A 260 -14.52 2.98 -20.85
C PRO A 260 -15.90 3.39 -20.31
N THR A 261 -16.06 3.29 -18.99
CA THR A 261 -17.31 3.61 -18.28
C THR A 261 -17.04 4.40 -17.02
N LEU A 262 -17.98 5.28 -16.64
CA LEU A 262 -18.08 5.78 -15.27
C LEU A 262 -19.00 4.87 -14.47
N ARG A 263 -18.56 4.57 -13.24
CA ARG A 263 -19.28 3.75 -12.26
C ARG A 263 -19.38 4.47 -10.93
N ALA A 264 -20.43 4.19 -10.17
CA ALA A 264 -20.61 4.76 -8.84
C ALA A 264 -19.55 4.22 -7.88
N VAL A 265 -18.90 5.10 -7.12
CA VAL A 265 -18.05 4.71 -6.00
C VAL A 265 -18.96 4.47 -4.80
N GLU A 266 -19.28 3.19 -4.59
CA GLU A 266 -19.97 2.69 -3.40
C GLU A 266 -18.96 1.88 -2.58
N PRO A 267 -18.21 2.52 -1.66
CA PRO A 267 -17.21 1.83 -0.86
C PRO A 267 -17.92 0.89 0.12
N ARG A 268 -17.90 -0.41 -0.17
CA ARG A 268 -18.57 -1.44 0.65
C ARG A 268 -17.86 -1.74 1.96
N LEU A 269 -16.66 -1.18 2.12
CA LEU A 269 -15.87 -1.22 3.33
C LEU A 269 -15.05 0.06 3.41
N SER A 270 -15.23 0.86 4.45
CA SER A 270 -14.47 2.10 4.63
C SER A 270 -14.30 2.51 6.08
N GLU A 271 -13.37 3.44 6.33
CA GLU A 271 -13.08 4.00 7.66
C GLU A 271 -12.70 2.92 8.70
N ILE A 272 -11.95 1.89 8.29
CA ILE A 272 -11.44 0.83 9.19
C ILE A 272 -9.97 1.05 9.52
N GLY A 273 -9.58 0.72 10.76
CA GLY A 273 -8.23 0.99 11.27
C GLY A 273 -7.64 -0.13 12.13
N VAL A 274 -6.31 -0.25 12.12
CA VAL A 274 -5.54 -0.95 13.16
C VAL A 274 -4.49 0.01 13.71
N GLU A 275 -4.46 0.19 15.04
CA GLU A 275 -3.69 1.27 15.65
C GLU A 275 -2.93 0.89 16.93
N SER A 276 -1.74 1.47 17.11
CA SER A 276 -1.02 1.54 18.39
C SER A 276 -0.90 0.20 19.15
N LEU A 277 -0.42 -0.84 18.46
CA LEU A 277 -0.23 -2.18 19.03
C LEU A 277 0.89 -2.97 18.34
N THR A 278 1.38 -4.01 19.01
CA THR A 278 2.19 -5.08 18.40
C THR A 278 1.30 -6.24 17.98
N ILE A 279 1.49 -6.76 16.77
CA ILE A 279 0.98 -8.06 16.31
C ILE A 279 2.14 -9.06 16.40
N GLU A 280 1.97 -10.16 17.13
CA GLU A 280 3.02 -11.14 17.41
C GLU A 280 2.64 -12.53 16.90
N PHE A 281 3.57 -13.17 16.17
CA PHE A 281 3.53 -14.57 15.79
C PHE A 281 4.72 -15.36 16.37
N PRO A 282 4.64 -16.70 16.46
CA PRO A 282 5.76 -17.56 16.82
C PRO A 282 6.99 -17.39 15.91
N VAL A 283 8.17 -17.61 16.47
CA VAL A 283 9.40 -17.77 15.69
C VAL A 283 9.42 -19.17 15.06
N THR A 284 8.99 -19.27 13.81
CA THR A 284 9.08 -20.47 12.96
C THR A 284 9.94 -20.19 11.74
N ALA A 285 10.73 -21.17 11.29
CA ALA A 285 11.41 -21.07 10.01
C ALA A 285 10.39 -20.81 8.88
N TYR A 286 10.66 -19.82 8.02
CA TYR A 286 9.87 -19.54 6.84
C TYR A 286 9.92 -20.74 5.89
N PRO A 287 8.78 -21.33 5.47
CA PRO A 287 8.78 -22.51 4.61
C PRO A 287 9.38 -22.29 3.22
N GLY A 288 9.37 -21.03 2.76
CA GLY A 288 9.84 -20.61 1.44
C GLY A 288 8.70 -20.22 0.51
N HIS A 289 8.98 -19.26 -0.38
CA HIS A 289 8.04 -18.61 -1.30
C HIS A 289 6.94 -19.54 -1.88
N LEU A 290 5.68 -19.12 -1.75
CA LEU A 290 4.46 -19.85 -2.13
C LEU A 290 4.20 -21.12 -1.30
N ASN A 291 4.61 -21.10 -0.02
CA ASN A 291 4.29 -22.16 0.95
C ASN A 291 3.90 -21.52 2.31
N GLU A 292 3.22 -20.37 2.27
CA GLU A 292 2.95 -19.57 3.45
C GLU A 292 1.82 -20.19 4.30
N LEU A 293 2.18 -20.60 5.52
CA LEU A 293 1.28 -21.18 6.52
C LEU A 293 0.21 -20.18 7.00
N GLY A 294 0.46 -18.89 6.83
CA GLY A 294 -0.48 -17.80 7.06
C GLY A 294 -0.25 -17.07 8.38
N TYR A 295 0.99 -16.79 8.77
CA TYR A 295 1.30 -15.79 9.79
C TYR A 295 1.14 -14.37 9.22
N ASN A 296 -0.07 -14.05 8.77
CA ASN A 296 -0.39 -12.83 8.02
C ASN A 296 -1.09 -11.82 8.94
N ALA A 297 -0.52 -10.64 9.15
CA ALA A 297 -0.99 -9.69 10.17
C ALA A 297 -2.21 -8.87 9.74
N VAL A 298 -2.11 -8.03 8.70
CA VAL A 298 -3.23 -7.17 8.25
C VAL A 298 -3.48 -7.29 6.74
N HIS A 299 -4.73 -7.55 6.35
CA HIS A 299 -5.16 -7.57 4.94
C HIS A 299 -6.47 -6.80 4.74
N PHE A 300 -6.42 -5.65 4.07
CA PHE A 300 -7.60 -4.86 3.70
C PHE A 300 -7.89 -4.99 2.20
N ASN A 301 -8.94 -5.72 1.88
CA ASN A 301 -9.36 -6.10 0.54
C ASN A 301 -10.67 -5.39 0.14
N ASN A 302 -10.68 -4.70 -1.01
CA ASN A 302 -11.78 -3.83 -1.46
C ASN A 302 -12.20 -2.79 -0.40
N ALA A 303 -11.22 -2.22 0.31
CA ALA A 303 -11.42 -1.19 1.34
C ALA A 303 -11.09 0.22 0.82
N TRP A 304 -11.73 1.25 1.36
CA TRP A 304 -11.52 2.65 1.00
C TRP A 304 -11.31 3.49 2.26
N HIS A 305 -10.37 4.44 2.25
CA HIS A 305 -10.10 5.27 3.44
C HIS A 305 -9.84 4.42 4.70
N ALA A 306 -9.06 3.36 4.55
CA ALA A 306 -8.66 2.46 5.63
C ALA A 306 -7.21 2.71 6.04
N TRP A 307 -6.81 2.33 7.26
CA TRP A 307 -5.45 2.63 7.72
C TRP A 307 -4.84 1.63 8.71
N VAL A 308 -3.51 1.65 8.76
CA VAL A 308 -2.70 0.99 9.79
C VAL A 308 -1.75 2.05 10.32
N ARG A 309 -1.85 2.43 11.61
CA ARG A 309 -1.12 3.55 12.21
C ARG A 309 -0.41 3.12 13.48
N ASP A 310 0.90 3.33 13.59
CA ASP A 310 1.68 2.98 14.79
C ASP A 310 1.58 1.48 15.15
N VAL A 311 1.89 0.60 14.19
CA VAL A 311 1.76 -0.87 14.38
C VAL A 311 3.10 -1.57 14.17
N ARG A 312 3.45 -2.44 15.11
CA ARG A 312 4.58 -3.36 14.99
C ARG A 312 4.09 -4.74 14.59
N VAL A 313 4.79 -5.42 13.70
CA VAL A 313 4.52 -6.81 13.33
C VAL A 313 5.77 -7.64 13.54
N LEU A 314 5.65 -8.71 14.32
CA LEU A 314 6.74 -9.61 14.69
C LEU A 314 6.52 -11.00 14.11
N ASN A 315 7.53 -11.51 13.41
CA ASN A 315 7.60 -12.89 12.89
C ASN A 315 6.51 -13.26 11.85
N ALA A 316 6.13 -12.33 10.97
CA ALA A 316 5.09 -12.56 9.98
C ALA A 316 5.57 -13.27 8.70
N ASP A 317 4.64 -13.98 8.06
CA ASP A 317 4.70 -14.36 6.65
C ASP A 317 4.24 -13.19 5.76
N LEU A 318 3.25 -12.40 6.21
CA LEU A 318 2.79 -11.16 5.56
C LEU A 318 2.57 -10.04 6.59
N GLY A 319 3.15 -8.86 6.35
CA GLY A 319 3.00 -7.68 7.22
C GLY A 319 1.66 -6.96 7.01
N VAL A 320 1.62 -6.01 6.06
CA VAL A 320 0.41 -5.23 5.74
C VAL A 320 0.13 -5.29 4.25
N SER A 321 -1.07 -5.72 3.87
CA SER A 321 -1.51 -5.75 2.46
C SER A 321 -2.81 -4.97 2.23
N PHE A 322 -2.80 -4.12 1.20
CA PHE A 322 -3.96 -3.45 0.64
C PHE A 322 -4.26 -4.05 -0.75
N THR A 323 -5.43 -4.66 -0.95
CA THR A 323 -5.77 -5.37 -2.20
C THR A 323 -7.06 -4.88 -2.84
N SER A 324 -7.01 -4.37 -4.06
CA SER A 324 -8.16 -3.72 -4.74
C SER A 324 -8.75 -2.55 -3.94
N SER A 325 -7.94 -1.96 -3.07
CA SER A 325 -8.30 -0.91 -2.10
C SER A 325 -7.76 0.44 -2.56
N PHE A 326 -8.39 1.54 -2.15
CA PHE A 326 -8.01 2.89 -2.59
C PHE A 326 -7.98 3.90 -1.45
N PHE A 327 -7.09 4.88 -1.53
CA PHE A 327 -6.96 5.95 -0.54
C PHE A 327 -6.73 5.43 0.89
N CYS A 328 -5.90 4.40 1.04
CA CYS A 328 -5.53 3.78 2.31
C CYS A 328 -4.11 4.17 2.73
N THR A 329 -3.84 4.27 4.04
CA THR A 329 -2.51 4.62 4.57
C THR A 329 -1.98 3.59 5.57
N ALA A 330 -0.77 3.07 5.34
CA ALA A 330 0.05 2.47 6.38
C ALA A 330 1.08 3.51 6.85
N SER A 331 1.13 3.83 8.15
CA SER A 331 2.01 4.84 8.74
C SER A 331 2.63 4.36 10.06
N GLY A 332 3.93 4.58 10.26
CA GLY A 332 4.59 4.18 11.51
C GLY A 332 4.70 2.65 11.69
N VAL A 333 4.80 1.90 10.59
CA VAL A 333 4.79 0.43 10.61
C VAL A 333 6.20 -0.12 10.76
N THR A 334 6.43 -0.92 11.81
CA THR A 334 7.69 -1.64 12.02
C THR A 334 7.51 -3.14 11.75
N LEU A 335 8.30 -3.73 10.86
CA LEU A 335 8.31 -5.18 10.59
C LEU A 335 9.64 -5.77 11.07
N ALA A 336 9.62 -6.79 11.93
CA ALA A 336 10.84 -7.38 12.49
C ALA A 336 10.68 -8.88 12.84
N THR A 337 11.77 -9.55 13.21
CA THR A 337 11.74 -10.88 13.83
C THR A 337 12.37 -10.88 15.22
N THR A 338 11.85 -11.71 16.12
CA THR A 338 12.40 -11.89 17.48
C THR A 338 13.34 -13.09 17.59
N GLY A 339 13.62 -13.75 16.48
CA GLY A 339 14.54 -14.87 16.36
C GLY A 339 14.82 -15.24 14.89
N ASP A 340 15.55 -16.33 14.70
CA ASP A 340 15.92 -16.83 13.38
C ASP A 340 14.71 -17.48 12.68
N ARG A 341 14.31 -16.90 11.53
CA ARG A 341 13.30 -17.46 10.62
C ARG A 341 13.91 -17.90 9.27
N GLY A 342 15.23 -17.80 9.09
CA GLY A 342 15.92 -17.94 7.80
C GLY A 342 16.43 -16.61 7.23
N PRO A 343 17.16 -16.64 6.10
CA PRO A 343 17.71 -15.44 5.44
C PRO A 343 16.65 -14.63 4.68
N ILE A 344 15.53 -15.27 4.34
CA ILE A 344 14.25 -14.64 4.01
C ILE A 344 13.29 -15.12 5.11
N THR A 345 12.49 -14.21 5.67
CA THR A 345 11.72 -14.46 6.90
C THR A 345 10.21 -14.51 6.69
N GLY A 346 9.73 -14.11 5.52
CA GLY A 346 8.32 -14.07 5.12
C GLY A 346 8.20 -13.76 3.63
N HIS A 347 6.97 -13.72 3.11
CA HIS A 347 6.67 -13.45 1.71
C HIS A 347 6.58 -11.95 1.42
N HIS A 348 5.59 -11.24 1.99
CA HIS A 348 5.35 -9.81 1.70
C HIS A 348 5.47 -8.93 2.94
N GLY A 349 6.31 -7.89 2.89
CA GLY A 349 6.40 -6.89 3.95
C GLY A 349 5.20 -5.93 3.94
N LEU A 350 5.26 -4.94 3.05
CA LEU A 350 4.20 -3.97 2.75
C LEU A 350 3.77 -4.15 1.29
N ASN A 351 2.51 -4.47 1.05
CA ASN A 351 2.00 -4.87 -0.26
C ASN A 351 0.79 -4.04 -0.71
N ASN A 352 0.88 -3.47 -1.92
CA ASN A 352 -0.29 -3.03 -2.68
C ASN A 352 -0.48 -3.89 -3.93
N GLY A 353 -1.66 -4.51 -4.05
CA GLY A 353 -2.04 -5.24 -5.26
C GLY A 353 -3.41 -4.86 -5.79
N ARG A 354 -3.53 -4.54 -7.08
CA ARG A 354 -4.80 -4.23 -7.77
C ARG A 354 -5.54 -2.97 -7.28
N GLY A 355 -4.99 -2.28 -6.27
CA GLY A 355 -5.46 -1.00 -5.73
C GLY A 355 -4.59 0.16 -6.17
N GLY A 356 -5.05 1.40 -5.96
CA GLY A 356 -4.34 2.62 -6.34
C GLY A 356 -4.46 3.73 -5.31
N ASP A 357 -3.66 4.78 -5.47
CA ASP A 357 -3.64 5.96 -4.60
C ASP A 357 -3.50 5.59 -3.09
N ASN A 358 -2.70 4.58 -2.78
CA ASN A 358 -2.41 4.12 -1.42
C ASN A 358 -1.01 4.60 -0.98
N LEU A 359 -0.86 4.87 0.33
CA LEU A 359 0.35 5.43 0.93
C LEU A 359 0.94 4.46 1.96
N PHE A 360 2.24 4.21 1.87
CA PHE A 360 3.05 3.56 2.89
C PHE A 360 4.12 4.55 3.34
N ILE A 361 4.09 4.98 4.60
CA ILE A 361 4.94 6.08 5.08
C ILE A 361 5.53 5.79 6.47
N ASP A 362 6.69 6.37 6.78
CA ASP A 362 7.33 6.28 8.11
C ASP A 362 7.52 4.83 8.60
N PHE A 363 7.98 3.94 7.72
CA PHE A 363 8.11 2.50 8.00
C PHE A 363 9.55 2.03 8.22
N ASP A 364 9.71 0.93 8.96
CA ASP A 364 11.01 0.37 9.34
C ASP A 364 10.98 -1.17 9.23
N ILE A 365 11.64 -1.73 8.22
CA ILE A 365 11.69 -3.18 7.96
C ILE A 365 13.06 -3.72 8.43
N GLN A 366 13.10 -4.18 9.67
CA GLN A 366 14.27 -4.70 10.38
C GLN A 366 14.46 -6.21 10.15
N THR A 367 14.19 -6.65 8.91
CA THR A 367 14.23 -8.04 8.47
C THR A 367 14.13 -8.12 6.94
N THR A 368 14.09 -9.32 6.35
CA THR A 368 14.12 -9.53 4.90
C THR A 368 12.93 -10.38 4.43
N PHE A 369 11.99 -9.81 3.68
CA PHE A 369 10.92 -10.56 3.03
C PHE A 369 11.33 -11.02 1.62
N GLN A 370 10.59 -11.93 0.99
CA GLN A 370 10.77 -12.21 -0.45
C GLN A 370 10.54 -10.91 -1.24
N HIS A 371 9.50 -10.16 -0.87
CA HIS A 371 9.14 -8.85 -1.38
C HIS A 371 8.88 -7.87 -0.22
N ASP A 372 9.79 -6.93 0.05
CA ASP A 372 9.62 -5.98 1.17
C ASP A 372 8.53 -4.95 0.88
N LEU A 373 8.55 -4.37 -0.32
CA LEU A 373 7.67 -3.27 -0.74
C LEU A 373 7.06 -3.58 -2.12
N THR A 374 5.90 -4.22 -2.17
CA THR A 374 5.26 -4.70 -3.41
C THR A 374 4.29 -3.67 -3.99
N ASN A 375 4.37 -3.44 -5.31
CA ASN A 375 3.28 -2.87 -6.09
C ASN A 375 2.93 -3.75 -7.31
N GLU A 376 1.66 -4.16 -7.46
CA GLU A 376 1.26 -5.16 -8.47
C GLU A 376 -0.11 -4.94 -9.17
N TRP A 377 -0.26 -5.49 -10.39
CA TRP A 377 -1.50 -5.53 -11.22
C TRP A 377 -2.24 -4.20 -11.44
N TYR A 378 -1.92 -3.45 -12.51
CA TYR A 378 -2.53 -2.16 -12.86
C TYR A 378 -2.49 -1.06 -11.78
N ALA A 379 -1.86 -1.34 -10.63
CA ALA A 379 -1.79 -0.42 -9.50
C ALA A 379 -1.00 0.84 -9.83
N HIS A 380 -1.50 1.98 -9.32
CA HIS A 380 -1.05 3.30 -9.74
C HIS A 380 -1.27 4.37 -8.66
N GLY A 381 -0.50 5.46 -8.72
CA GLY A 381 -0.58 6.51 -7.70
C GLY A 381 -0.10 6.06 -6.32
N VAL A 382 0.46 4.85 -6.21
CA VAL A 382 0.94 4.27 -4.95
C VAL A 382 2.26 4.93 -4.56
N VAL A 383 2.38 5.28 -3.27
CA VAL A 383 3.52 6.00 -2.72
C VAL A 383 4.14 5.19 -1.58
N PHE A 384 5.46 4.98 -1.67
CA PHE A 384 6.31 4.55 -0.56
C PHE A 384 7.19 5.73 -0.16
N ALA A 385 7.03 6.23 1.06
CA ALA A 385 7.63 7.48 1.55
C ALA A 385 8.35 7.31 2.91
N ARG A 386 9.46 8.02 3.15
CA ARG A 386 10.18 8.04 4.45
C ARG A 386 10.46 6.67 5.08
N GLY A 387 10.59 5.64 4.25
CA GLY A 387 10.78 4.26 4.68
C GLY A 387 12.24 3.88 4.79
N ARG A 388 12.56 2.97 5.70
CA ARG A 388 13.87 2.32 5.79
C ARG A 388 13.77 0.83 6.05
N GLY A 389 14.90 0.13 5.90
CA GLY A 389 15.07 -1.25 6.32
C GLY A 389 16.52 -1.71 6.16
N ASP A 390 16.81 -2.97 6.52
CA ASP A 390 18.19 -3.48 6.56
C ASP A 390 18.80 -3.72 5.16
N ASP A 391 18.04 -4.26 4.20
CA ASP A 391 18.42 -4.39 2.78
C ASP A 391 17.18 -4.45 1.87
N LEU A 392 16.53 -3.30 1.69
CA LEU A 392 15.21 -3.23 1.04
C LEU A 392 15.25 -3.59 -0.45
N CYS A 393 14.28 -4.39 -0.90
CA CYS A 393 13.87 -4.43 -2.30
C CYS A 393 12.64 -3.54 -2.58
N MET A 394 12.63 -2.88 -3.73
CA MET A 394 11.45 -2.23 -4.29
C MET A 394 10.85 -3.22 -5.29
N ASP A 395 9.80 -3.94 -4.87
CA ASP A 395 9.22 -5.03 -5.66
C ASP A 395 8.20 -4.50 -6.69
N HIS A 396 8.65 -4.48 -7.94
CA HIS A 396 7.85 -4.14 -9.11
C HIS A 396 7.33 -5.47 -9.71
N HIS A 397 6.18 -5.96 -9.23
CA HIS A 397 5.77 -7.37 -9.34
C HIS A 397 5.21 -7.80 -10.72
N ARG A 398 5.43 -7.00 -11.78
CA ARG A 398 4.78 -7.14 -13.10
C ARG A 398 3.25 -7.02 -13.03
N ALA A 399 2.59 -7.32 -14.16
CA ALA A 399 1.17 -7.08 -14.42
C ALA A 399 0.80 -5.58 -14.56
N ALA A 400 1.73 -4.79 -15.10
CA ALA A 400 1.57 -3.37 -15.38
C ALA A 400 1.19 -2.47 -14.17
N PRO A 401 1.80 -2.61 -12.97
CA PRO A 401 1.90 -1.47 -12.06
C PRO A 401 2.59 -0.33 -12.81
N HIS A 402 2.20 0.90 -12.52
CA HIS A 402 2.71 2.08 -13.21
C HIS A 402 2.54 3.29 -12.31
N SER A 403 3.27 4.39 -12.58
CA SER A 403 3.12 5.61 -11.78
C SER A 403 3.23 5.37 -10.26
N THR A 404 4.18 4.52 -9.85
CA THR A 404 4.60 4.30 -8.46
C THR A 404 5.61 5.38 -8.07
N LEU A 405 5.51 5.95 -6.87
CA LEU A 405 6.48 6.88 -6.31
C LEU A 405 7.23 6.25 -5.13
N TRP A 406 8.53 6.11 -5.29
CA TRP A 406 9.47 5.71 -4.23
C TRP A 406 10.19 6.98 -3.78
N THR A 407 9.81 7.58 -2.66
CA THR A 407 10.33 8.90 -2.24
C THR A 407 10.98 8.88 -0.86
N GLU A 408 12.15 9.51 -0.73
CA GLU A 408 12.86 9.66 0.56
C GLU A 408 13.10 8.32 1.30
N LEU A 409 13.47 7.29 0.54
CA LEU A 409 13.72 5.95 1.09
C LEU A 409 15.20 5.72 1.40
N ASN A 410 15.48 4.96 2.46
CA ASN A 410 16.80 4.39 2.73
C ASN A 410 16.75 2.86 2.64
N LEU A 411 17.34 2.29 1.59
CA LEU A 411 17.32 0.86 1.32
C LEU A 411 18.35 0.05 2.14
N GLY A 412 18.97 0.67 3.14
CA GLY A 412 19.95 0.02 4.02
C GLY A 412 21.20 -0.38 3.25
N ALA A 413 21.57 -1.66 3.30
CA ALA A 413 22.71 -2.20 2.57
C ALA A 413 22.59 -2.04 1.04
N GLY A 414 21.38 -1.93 0.48
CA GLY A 414 21.12 -1.64 -0.93
C GLY A 414 21.71 -2.66 -1.90
N THR A 415 21.77 -3.95 -1.51
CA THR A 415 22.29 -5.04 -2.34
C THR A 415 21.25 -5.59 -3.30
N ARG A 416 19.96 -5.54 -2.91
CA ARG A 416 18.84 -6.12 -3.66
C ARG A 416 17.72 -5.15 -4.12
N PRO A 417 17.99 -3.87 -4.45
CA PRO A 417 16.94 -2.85 -4.69
C PRO A 417 15.96 -3.20 -5.82
N TRP A 418 16.40 -4.00 -6.79
CA TRP A 418 15.62 -4.44 -7.98
C TRP A 418 15.24 -5.92 -7.94
N MET A 419 15.27 -6.55 -6.76
CA MET A 419 14.68 -7.88 -6.57
C MET A 419 13.15 -7.73 -6.66
N SER A 420 12.54 -8.35 -7.65
CA SER A 420 11.10 -8.20 -7.91
C SER A 420 10.53 -9.47 -8.52
N GLY A 421 9.28 -9.80 -8.17
CA GLY A 421 8.65 -11.07 -8.51
C GLY A 421 7.81 -11.05 -9.79
N GLY A 422 6.69 -11.78 -9.76
CA GLY A 422 5.73 -11.89 -10.84
C GLY A 422 6.14 -12.86 -11.95
N SER A 423 5.18 -13.66 -12.42
CA SER A 423 5.38 -14.64 -13.50
C SER A 423 5.89 -13.98 -14.80
N GLY A 424 6.88 -14.58 -15.45
CA GLY A 424 7.58 -13.96 -16.59
C GLY A 424 6.73 -13.64 -17.83
N ASN A 425 5.52 -14.18 -17.93
CA ASN A 425 4.55 -13.89 -18.99
C ASN A 425 3.78 -12.55 -18.77
N ARG A 426 3.95 -11.88 -17.63
CA ARG A 426 3.21 -10.67 -17.20
C ARG A 426 3.72 -9.36 -17.79
N GLY A 427 4.64 -9.42 -18.74
CA GLY A 427 5.37 -8.27 -19.27
C GLY A 427 6.59 -7.92 -18.40
N PRO A 428 7.16 -6.71 -18.58
CA PRO A 428 8.15 -6.13 -17.67
C PRO A 428 7.69 -6.05 -16.21
N HIS A 429 8.64 -5.74 -15.32
CA HIS A 429 8.39 -5.56 -13.88
C HIS A 429 7.53 -4.33 -13.59
N THR A 430 7.69 -3.26 -14.38
CA THR A 430 6.79 -2.12 -14.33
C THR A 430 6.47 -1.56 -15.71
N ALA A 431 5.35 -0.86 -15.80
CA ALA A 431 4.95 -0.03 -16.92
C ALA A 431 5.46 1.41 -16.70
N SER A 432 4.87 2.42 -17.35
CA SER A 432 5.48 3.75 -17.45
C SER A 432 5.36 4.63 -16.18
N TRP A 433 6.25 5.62 -16.08
CA TRP A 433 6.22 6.73 -15.12
C TRP A 433 6.52 6.37 -13.64
N ASP A 434 6.98 5.15 -13.37
CA ASP A 434 7.55 4.82 -12.06
C ASP A 434 8.77 5.71 -11.76
N THR A 435 8.76 6.29 -10.55
CA THR A 435 9.64 7.39 -10.16
C THR A 435 10.33 7.10 -8.84
N MET A 436 11.65 7.08 -8.87
CA MET A 436 12.52 6.96 -7.71
C MET A 436 13.08 8.35 -7.40
N TRP A 437 12.67 8.90 -6.25
CA TRP A 437 12.94 10.26 -5.81
C TRP A 437 13.72 10.26 -4.49
N ASN A 438 14.94 10.79 -4.47
CA ASN A 438 15.75 10.88 -3.24
C ASN A 438 15.94 9.52 -2.53
N VAL A 439 16.06 8.43 -3.29
CA VAL A 439 16.26 7.07 -2.77
C VAL A 439 17.75 6.81 -2.53
N THR A 440 18.06 6.33 -1.33
CA THR A 440 19.41 6.24 -0.76
C THR A 440 19.72 4.83 -0.24
N ALA A 441 21.00 4.56 0.04
CA ALA A 441 21.51 3.35 0.66
C ALA A 441 22.96 3.58 1.14
N ASP A 442 23.52 2.64 1.92
CA ASP A 442 24.91 2.63 2.35
C ASP A 442 25.92 2.56 1.19
N GLN A 443 25.49 2.06 0.02
CA GLN A 443 26.27 2.02 -1.21
C GLN A 443 25.60 2.80 -2.35
N ARG A 444 26.41 3.17 -3.37
CA ARG A 444 25.88 3.69 -4.64
C ARG A 444 25.12 2.57 -5.36
N LEU A 445 23.83 2.79 -5.61
CA LEU A 445 22.89 1.77 -6.09
C LEU A 445 23.16 1.39 -7.56
N PRO A 446 22.91 0.15 -7.98
CA PRO A 446 22.84 -0.18 -9.39
C PRO A 446 21.62 0.48 -10.06
N LEU A 447 21.65 0.68 -11.38
CA LEU A 447 20.41 0.79 -12.16
C LEU A 447 19.83 -0.62 -12.43
N PRO A 448 18.52 -0.76 -12.71
CA PRO A 448 17.97 -2.04 -13.17
C PRO A 448 18.42 -2.33 -14.60
N TRP A 449 18.12 -3.53 -15.11
CA TRP A 449 18.41 -3.90 -16.49
C TRP A 449 17.45 -3.22 -17.48
N ALA A 450 17.90 -2.98 -18.72
CA ALA A 450 17.23 -2.13 -19.71
C ALA A 450 15.75 -2.46 -20.00
N SER A 451 15.33 -3.73 -19.82
CA SER A 451 13.96 -4.21 -20.03
C SER A 451 13.12 -4.35 -18.76
N PHE A 452 13.54 -3.77 -17.63
CA PHE A 452 12.81 -3.80 -16.36
C PHE A 452 11.46 -3.06 -16.44
N GLY A 453 11.43 -1.89 -17.10
CA GLY A 453 10.21 -1.13 -17.39
C GLY A 453 10.48 0.08 -18.31
N PRO A 454 9.45 0.67 -18.93
CA PRO A 454 9.55 1.89 -19.73
C PRO A 454 9.43 3.18 -18.90
N GLN A 455 9.95 4.28 -19.44
CA GLN A 455 9.82 5.66 -18.94
C GLN A 455 10.15 5.90 -17.45
N MET A 456 10.92 4.99 -16.83
CA MET A 456 11.38 5.09 -15.44
C MET A 456 12.16 6.39 -15.21
N THR A 457 11.91 7.02 -14.07
CA THR A 457 12.44 8.34 -13.69
C THR A 457 13.24 8.24 -12.40
N PHE A 458 14.51 8.64 -12.43
CA PHE A 458 15.45 8.56 -11.31
C PHE A 458 15.96 9.98 -10.99
N VAL A 459 15.51 10.52 -9.85
CA VAL A 459 15.78 11.87 -9.38
C VAL A 459 16.31 11.79 -7.95
N GLY A 460 17.39 12.50 -7.63
CA GLY A 460 18.04 12.34 -6.32
C GLY A 460 18.63 10.93 -6.08
N PHE A 461 18.79 10.12 -7.13
CA PHE A 461 19.16 8.70 -7.04
C PHE A 461 20.68 8.53 -7.23
N ASN A 462 21.41 8.12 -6.18
CA ASN A 462 22.87 7.94 -6.26
C ASN A 462 23.25 6.62 -6.94
N THR A 463 22.98 6.49 -8.24
CA THR A 463 23.42 5.31 -8.99
C THR A 463 24.94 5.29 -9.18
N ARG A 464 25.53 4.09 -9.25
CA ARG A 464 26.91 3.87 -9.72
C ARG A 464 27.05 3.71 -11.24
N ASP A 465 25.95 3.44 -11.94
CA ASP A 465 25.94 3.07 -13.36
C ASP A 465 25.60 4.25 -14.27
N THR A 466 25.80 4.07 -15.57
CA THR A 466 25.15 4.87 -16.61
C THR A 466 23.89 4.17 -17.09
N ILE A 467 22.92 4.92 -17.66
CA ILE A 467 21.73 4.33 -18.31
C ILE A 467 22.18 3.21 -19.27
N PRO A 468 21.65 1.97 -19.15
CA PRO A 468 22.11 0.84 -19.95
C PRO A 468 21.65 0.95 -21.41
N ASP A 469 22.43 0.39 -22.34
CA ASP A 469 22.07 0.32 -23.75
C ASP A 469 20.73 -0.39 -23.94
N GLY A 470 19.82 0.24 -24.69
CA GLY A 470 18.45 -0.26 -24.92
C GLY A 470 17.44 0.10 -23.84
N ALA A 471 17.80 0.91 -22.83
CA ALA A 471 16.85 1.41 -21.84
C ALA A 471 15.66 2.14 -22.48
N LEU A 472 14.47 1.86 -21.98
CA LEU A 472 13.20 2.21 -22.61
C LEU A 472 12.77 3.65 -22.23
N ASP A 473 13.45 4.65 -22.79
CA ASP A 473 13.20 6.09 -22.56
C ASP A 473 13.29 6.51 -21.07
N TRP A 474 14.32 6.02 -20.37
CA TRP A 474 14.57 6.37 -18.97
C TRP A 474 15.12 7.79 -18.81
N TYR A 475 14.75 8.45 -17.71
CA TYR A 475 15.34 9.71 -17.27
C TYR A 475 16.13 9.47 -15.99
N VAL A 476 17.45 9.64 -16.04
CA VAL A 476 18.30 9.72 -14.85
C VAL A 476 18.83 11.14 -14.78
N GLU A 477 18.51 11.84 -13.69
CA GLU A 477 18.91 13.23 -13.53
C GLU A 477 20.44 13.36 -13.30
N PRO A 478 21.12 14.40 -13.82
CA PRO A 478 22.59 14.42 -13.84
C PRO A 478 23.24 14.29 -12.45
N PRO A 479 24.36 13.54 -12.31
CA PRO A 479 25.06 13.29 -11.04
C PRO A 479 25.54 14.52 -10.25
N ALA A 480 25.40 15.73 -10.80
CA ALA A 480 25.66 16.98 -10.08
C ALA A 480 24.69 17.22 -8.91
N LEU A 481 23.49 16.61 -8.93
CA LEU A 481 22.52 16.72 -7.84
C LEU A 481 22.85 15.86 -6.62
N VAL A 482 23.58 14.75 -6.80
CA VAL A 482 23.89 13.79 -5.71
C VAL A 482 25.31 13.24 -5.84
N THR A 483 26.21 13.77 -5.01
CA THR A 483 27.65 13.48 -5.05
C THR A 483 28.12 12.51 -3.95
N SER A 484 27.26 12.17 -3.00
CA SER A 484 27.50 11.24 -1.90
C SER A 484 26.21 10.51 -1.50
N THR A 485 26.30 9.41 -0.74
CA THR A 485 25.13 8.66 -0.24
C THR A 485 24.33 9.42 0.83
N SER A 486 24.86 10.54 1.34
CA SER A 486 24.23 11.38 2.38
C SER A 486 23.72 12.73 1.86
N GLN A 487 23.67 12.94 0.54
CA GLN A 487 23.20 14.20 -0.07
C GLN A 487 21.75 14.08 -0.52
N SER A 488 20.86 14.80 0.15
CA SER A 488 19.46 14.99 -0.28
C SER A 488 19.33 16.06 -1.36
N ILE A 489 18.36 15.89 -2.24
CA ILE A 489 17.82 16.94 -3.12
C ILE A 489 16.72 17.77 -2.41
N SER A 490 16.19 18.79 -3.08
CA SER A 490 14.99 19.53 -2.65
C SER A 490 13.87 19.46 -3.71
N PRO A 491 12.60 19.21 -3.32
CA PRO A 491 12.19 18.68 -2.02
C PRO A 491 12.79 17.29 -1.74
N ALA A 492 13.02 16.95 -0.48
CA ALA A 492 13.45 15.60 -0.08
C ALA A 492 12.35 14.57 -0.33
N ASN A 493 11.10 14.98 -0.10
CA ASN A 493 9.88 14.19 -0.29
C ASN A 493 9.02 14.79 -1.42
N LEU A 494 8.81 14.07 -2.53
CA LEU A 494 7.98 14.58 -3.62
C LEU A 494 6.48 14.53 -3.28
N TRP A 495 6.04 13.51 -2.54
CA TRP A 495 4.63 13.37 -2.17
C TRP A 495 4.17 14.52 -1.28
N GLU A 496 4.92 14.87 -0.22
CA GLU A 496 4.57 16.00 0.65
C GLU A 496 4.58 17.34 -0.11
N ALA A 497 5.53 17.54 -1.02
CA ALA A 497 5.58 18.74 -1.85
C ALA A 497 4.38 18.84 -2.80
N MET A 498 3.88 17.70 -3.32
CA MET A 498 2.64 17.66 -4.10
C MET A 498 1.40 17.90 -3.25
N VAL A 499 1.32 17.30 -2.05
CA VAL A 499 0.22 17.54 -1.10
C VAL A 499 0.15 19.02 -0.73
N ALA A 500 1.26 19.62 -0.30
CA ALA A 500 1.33 21.04 0.06
C ALA A 500 1.09 22.02 -1.11
N ARG A 501 1.35 21.57 -2.35
CA ARG A 501 1.06 22.34 -3.58
C ARG A 501 -0.42 22.27 -3.98
N ARG A 502 -1.07 21.11 -3.85
CA ARG A 502 -2.51 20.94 -4.10
C ARG A 502 -3.34 21.58 -2.99
N LEU A 503 -2.92 21.38 -1.75
CA LEU A 503 -3.60 21.81 -0.53
C LEU A 503 -2.72 22.86 0.16
N PRO A 504 -2.88 24.15 -0.16
CA PRO A 504 -2.24 25.20 0.61
C PRO A 504 -2.71 25.08 2.07
N ALA A 505 -1.76 25.17 3.01
CA ALA A 505 -2.04 24.97 4.42
C ALA A 505 -3.19 25.87 4.90
N GLU A 506 -4.09 25.30 5.71
CA GLU A 506 -5.13 26.08 6.39
C GLU A 506 -4.48 27.24 7.16
N GLU A 507 -5.02 28.46 7.03
CA GLU A 507 -4.61 29.53 7.95
C GLU A 507 -5.05 29.10 9.36
N PRO A 508 -4.15 29.13 10.36
CA PRO A 508 -4.45 28.60 11.68
C PRO A 508 -5.62 29.35 12.31
N ASP A 509 -6.65 28.61 12.74
CA ASP A 509 -7.86 29.20 13.33
C ASP A 509 -7.49 30.13 14.50
N PRO A 510 -7.78 31.45 14.41
CA PRO A 510 -7.51 32.38 15.51
C PRO A 510 -8.39 32.13 16.75
N GLY A 511 -9.32 31.17 16.70
CA GLY A 511 -10.10 30.66 17.85
C GLY A 511 -9.50 29.44 18.57
N ALA A 512 -8.47 28.77 18.03
CA ALA A 512 -7.87 27.58 18.63
C ALA A 512 -6.93 27.94 19.80
N ASP A 513 -7.49 28.05 21.00
CA ASP A 513 -6.74 28.46 22.21
C ASP A 513 -5.68 27.43 22.62
N ALA A 514 -4.48 27.90 22.96
CA ALA A 514 -3.30 27.06 23.21
C ALA A 514 -3.32 26.54 24.67
N GLY A 515 -4.18 25.55 24.93
CA GLY A 515 -4.78 25.33 26.25
C GLY A 515 -4.60 23.99 26.96
N ASP A 516 -3.85 23.00 26.45
CA ASP A 516 -3.33 21.91 27.30
C ASP A 516 -1.98 21.35 26.81
N THR A 517 -1.01 21.29 27.72
CA THR A 517 0.30 20.64 27.52
C THR A 517 0.80 19.99 28.81
N GLY A 518 0.41 18.73 29.03
CA GLY A 518 1.18 17.77 29.84
C GLY A 518 0.79 17.65 31.32
N GLY A 519 -0.17 16.77 31.61
CA GLY A 519 -0.41 16.20 32.94
C GLY A 519 0.02 14.73 33.01
N SER A 520 1.16 14.44 33.67
CA SER A 520 1.58 13.06 33.95
C SER A 520 0.70 12.44 35.05
N PRO A 521 0.16 11.23 34.88
CA PRO A 521 -0.53 10.53 35.96
C PRO A 521 0.49 9.98 36.97
N ASP A 522 0.41 10.42 38.22
CA ASP A 522 1.05 9.80 39.38
C ASP A 522 -0.01 9.59 40.48
N ALA A 523 0.12 8.54 41.29
CA ALA A 523 -0.97 8.00 42.09
C ALA A 523 -1.15 8.70 43.46
N GLY A 524 -2.39 8.98 43.89
CA GLY A 524 -2.61 9.69 45.17
C GLY A 524 -4.03 9.78 45.72
N ASP A 525 -4.46 8.71 46.41
CA ASP A 525 -5.39 8.71 47.57
C ASP A 525 -6.88 9.13 47.36
N ALA A 526 -7.71 8.96 48.40
CA ALA A 526 -9.17 8.87 48.30
C ALA A 526 -9.97 9.71 49.32
N GLY A 527 -11.29 9.82 49.08
CA GLY A 527 -12.30 10.48 49.92
C GLY A 527 -12.88 11.75 49.29
N ASP A 528 -14.14 12.14 49.50
CA ASP A 528 -15.24 11.49 50.25
C ASP A 528 -16.61 11.96 49.68
N VAL A 529 -17.72 11.47 50.22
CA VAL A 529 -19.12 11.63 49.73
C VAL A 529 -19.62 13.08 49.55
N GLY A 530 -20.62 13.25 48.67
CA GLY A 530 -21.25 14.53 48.32
C GLY A 530 -22.59 14.37 47.58
N ASP A 531 -23.56 13.78 48.26
CA ASP A 531 -24.92 13.42 47.81
C ASP A 531 -25.74 14.55 47.12
N GLY A 532 -26.61 14.16 46.17
CA GLY A 532 -27.57 15.04 45.50
C GLY A 532 -28.57 14.30 44.60
N GLU A 533 -29.74 13.96 45.13
CA GLU A 533 -30.88 13.44 44.37
C GLU A 533 -31.72 14.57 43.75
N ASP A 534 -32.12 14.43 42.48
CA ASP A 534 -33.26 15.08 41.81
C ASP A 534 -33.38 14.51 40.37
N GLY A 535 -34.52 14.26 39.75
CA GLY A 535 -35.91 14.32 40.24
C GLY A 535 -36.95 14.43 39.10
N ALA A 536 -37.51 13.29 38.65
CA ALA A 536 -38.50 13.15 37.55
C ALA A 536 -38.01 13.51 36.12
N GLY A 537 -38.57 12.96 35.02
CA GLY A 537 -39.64 11.94 34.88
C GLY A 537 -40.89 12.47 34.15
N TRP A 538 -41.07 12.06 32.88
CA TRP A 538 -42.28 12.28 32.07
C TRP A 538 -42.50 11.09 31.12
N ASP A 539 -43.75 10.67 30.99
CA ASP A 539 -44.19 9.46 30.28
C ASP A 539 -45.16 9.76 29.10
N GLU A 540 -45.32 8.75 28.24
CA GLU A 540 -46.47 8.42 27.36
C GLU A 540 -46.85 9.26 26.11
N ASP A 541 -47.07 8.50 25.02
CA ASP A 541 -47.99 8.71 23.87
C ASP A 541 -47.74 9.86 22.84
N VAL A 542 -48.23 9.80 21.59
CA VAL A 542 -49.39 9.03 21.05
C VAL A 542 -49.22 8.53 19.59
N SER A 543 -49.92 7.42 19.28
CA SER A 543 -50.57 7.06 17.99
C SER A 543 -49.77 7.00 16.66
N ASP A 544 -49.41 5.77 16.27
CA ASP A 544 -50.11 4.97 15.24
C ASP A 544 -50.79 5.70 14.06
N VAL A 545 -50.32 5.39 12.82
CA VAL A 545 -51.11 5.50 11.58
C VAL A 545 -50.85 4.27 10.71
N SER A 546 -51.90 3.51 10.45
CA SER A 546 -51.89 2.33 9.57
C SER A 546 -52.62 2.57 8.25
N VAL A 547 -52.10 2.00 7.16
CA VAL A 547 -52.87 1.73 5.93
C VAL A 547 -52.31 0.48 5.25
N ASP A 548 -53.21 -0.31 4.66
CA ASP A 548 -52.96 -1.71 4.30
C ASP A 548 -52.20 -1.96 2.99
N VAL A 549 -51.64 -3.18 2.96
CA VAL A 549 -51.24 -3.98 1.80
C VAL A 549 -52.29 -4.05 0.68
N ASP A 550 -51.88 -4.33 -0.56
CA ASP A 550 -52.00 -5.69 -1.16
C ASP A 550 -51.23 -5.86 -2.50
N ALA A 551 -51.10 -7.13 -2.92
CA ALA A 551 -50.69 -7.65 -4.24
C ALA A 551 -49.25 -7.32 -4.71
N LEU A 552 -48.31 -8.27 -4.66
CA LEU A 552 -48.31 -9.42 -5.58
C LEU A 552 -47.56 -10.66 -5.04
N GLN A 553 -48.07 -11.84 -5.39
CA GLN A 553 -47.46 -13.17 -5.26
C GLN A 553 -47.74 -13.97 -6.56
N PRO A 554 -47.11 -15.14 -6.79
CA PRO A 554 -45.70 -15.50 -6.53
C PRO A 554 -45.06 -16.20 -7.75
N ASP A 555 -43.76 -16.51 -7.70
CA ASP A 555 -43.24 -17.73 -8.33
C ASP A 555 -42.05 -18.30 -7.52
N VAL A 556 -41.67 -19.56 -7.77
CA VAL A 556 -41.09 -20.43 -6.73
C VAL A 556 -39.87 -21.22 -7.22
N SER A 557 -38.71 -21.00 -6.58
CA SER A 557 -37.63 -22.00 -6.52
C SER A 557 -36.78 -21.78 -5.27
N ALA A 558 -36.77 -22.76 -4.35
CA ALA A 558 -35.94 -22.77 -3.15
C ALA A 558 -34.84 -23.84 -3.26
N GLY A 559 -33.73 -23.62 -2.55
CA GLY A 559 -32.51 -24.45 -2.58
C GLY A 559 -31.50 -23.97 -3.63
N LEU A 560 -30.21 -23.86 -3.32
CA LEU A 560 -29.44 -24.53 -2.26
C LEU A 560 -28.47 -23.58 -1.54
N ASP A 561 -28.38 -23.68 -0.22
CA ASP A 561 -27.22 -23.22 0.55
C ASP A 561 -26.09 -24.25 0.48
N ALA A 562 -24.91 -23.86 -0.03
CA ALA A 562 -23.60 -24.47 0.28
C ALA A 562 -22.45 -23.73 -0.43
N ALA A 563 -21.33 -23.55 0.28
CA ALA A 563 -19.98 -23.25 -0.24
C ALA A 563 -19.84 -22.03 -1.20
N ASP A 564 -19.64 -20.85 -0.61
CA ASP A 564 -18.88 -19.75 -1.25
C ASP A 564 -17.42 -19.81 -0.72
N GLU A 565 -16.61 -20.66 -1.35
CA GLU A 565 -15.17 -20.79 -1.05
C GLU A 565 -14.34 -20.42 -2.28
N GLY A 566 -13.26 -19.67 -2.05
CA GLY A 566 -12.22 -19.42 -3.05
C GLY A 566 -12.58 -18.40 -4.14
N LEU A 567 -12.40 -17.11 -3.86
CA LEU A 567 -12.10 -16.13 -4.92
C LEU A 567 -10.70 -16.43 -5.47
N ASP A 568 -10.66 -17.37 -6.42
CA ASP A 568 -9.45 -17.93 -7.01
C ASP A 568 -8.46 -16.85 -7.46
N ALA A 569 -7.35 -16.77 -6.73
CA ALA A 569 -6.20 -15.92 -7.00
C ALA A 569 -4.97 -16.74 -7.43
N THR A 570 -5.13 -17.99 -7.87
CA THR A 570 -4.00 -18.83 -8.29
C THR A 570 -3.26 -18.21 -9.47
N SER A 571 -2.06 -17.70 -9.20
CA SER A 571 -1.05 -17.50 -10.22
C SER A 571 0.26 -18.15 -9.85
N SER A 572 0.63 -19.15 -10.66
CA SER A 572 1.96 -19.76 -10.60
C SER A 572 3.01 -18.75 -11.06
N GLU A 573 3.82 -18.26 -10.12
CA GLU A 573 5.03 -17.51 -10.40
C GLU A 573 6.22 -18.47 -10.62
N ASP A 574 6.56 -18.69 -11.90
CA ASP A 574 7.82 -19.32 -12.29
C ASP A 574 8.95 -18.28 -12.23
N ASP A 575 9.84 -18.40 -11.24
CA ASP A 575 10.94 -17.47 -11.01
C ASP A 575 12.13 -17.69 -11.97
N VAL A 576 12.80 -16.61 -12.37
CA VAL A 576 13.95 -16.60 -13.28
C VAL A 576 15.13 -15.90 -12.60
N SER A 577 15.71 -16.57 -11.60
CA SER A 577 16.91 -16.13 -10.91
C SER A 577 18.15 -16.15 -11.84
N SER A 578 18.42 -15.04 -12.55
CA SER A 578 19.60 -14.89 -13.42
C SER A 578 20.50 -13.73 -13.02
N GLN A 579 21.01 -13.74 -11.79
CA GLN A 579 22.24 -13.03 -11.44
C GLN A 579 23.43 -14.01 -11.57
N ASP A 580 24.17 -13.92 -12.67
CA ASP A 580 25.45 -14.64 -12.82
C ASP A 580 26.53 -13.69 -13.36
N ALA A 581 27.17 -12.97 -12.43
CA ALA A 581 28.18 -11.94 -12.71
C ALA A 581 29.19 -11.83 -11.55
N THR A 582 29.99 -12.88 -11.35
CA THR A 582 31.05 -12.87 -10.30
C THR A 582 32.44 -13.23 -10.85
N SER A 583 33.46 -12.72 -10.15
CA SER A 583 34.91 -12.90 -10.39
C SER A 583 35.51 -12.21 -11.63
N GLY A 584 36.57 -11.44 -11.41
CA GLY A 584 37.22 -10.62 -12.44
C GLY A 584 38.41 -9.80 -11.91
N LEU A 585 39.32 -10.44 -11.17
CA LEU A 585 40.57 -9.82 -10.68
C LEU A 585 41.80 -10.63 -11.11
N ASP A 586 42.88 -9.89 -11.38
CA ASP A 586 44.28 -10.28 -11.61
C ASP A 586 44.59 -11.27 -12.76
N GLY A 587 45.44 -10.83 -13.72
CA GLY A 587 45.92 -11.70 -14.80
C GLY A 587 46.64 -11.01 -15.97
N VAL A 588 47.80 -10.39 -15.75
CA VAL A 588 48.56 -9.70 -16.82
C VAL A 588 49.21 -10.68 -17.81
N SER A 589 48.80 -10.69 -19.08
CA SER A 589 49.73 -10.67 -20.24
C SER A 589 49.06 -10.48 -21.61
N ASN A 590 49.63 -9.56 -22.40
CA ASN A 590 49.46 -9.39 -23.85
C ASN A 590 50.70 -10.05 -24.54
N PRO A 591 50.80 -10.30 -25.87
CA PRO A 591 49.83 -10.10 -26.96
C PRO A 591 49.70 -11.24 -28.00
N SER A 592 48.86 -11.00 -29.02
CA SER A 592 49.15 -11.12 -30.47
C SER A 592 48.26 -12.05 -31.31
N GLY A 593 47.88 -11.54 -32.50
CA GLY A 593 47.24 -12.28 -33.60
C GLY A 593 45.74 -12.59 -33.41
N GLY A 594 44.85 -12.43 -34.39
CA GLY A 594 45.02 -11.91 -35.76
C GLY A 594 44.27 -12.76 -36.78
N ASP A 595 43.31 -12.13 -37.47
CA ASP A 595 42.60 -12.60 -38.69
C ASP A 595 41.82 -13.93 -38.65
N GLY A 596 40.79 -14.03 -39.52
CA GLY A 596 40.39 -15.34 -40.06
C GLY A 596 38.90 -15.63 -40.24
N CYS A 597 38.24 -14.98 -41.21
CA CYS A 597 36.93 -15.40 -41.73
C CYS A 597 36.86 -16.91 -42.11
N GLY A 598 35.74 -17.59 -41.85
CA GLY A 598 35.54 -18.99 -42.28
C GLY A 598 34.07 -19.43 -42.33
N CYS A 599 33.43 -19.34 -43.51
CA CYS A 599 32.00 -19.59 -43.68
C CYS A 599 31.62 -21.05 -44.04
N ARG A 600 30.46 -21.48 -43.53
CA ARG A 600 29.48 -22.41 -44.14
C ARG A 600 29.83 -23.91 -44.38
N ALA A 601 29.18 -24.73 -43.55
CA ALA A 601 28.01 -25.58 -43.92
C ALA A 601 28.16 -27.06 -44.37
N SER A 602 27.31 -27.89 -43.74
CA SER A 602 26.61 -29.11 -44.24
C SER A 602 27.40 -30.39 -44.59
N GLY A 603 26.94 -31.55 -44.08
CA GLY A 603 27.36 -32.87 -44.59
C GLY A 603 27.13 -34.10 -43.69
N THR A 604 25.89 -34.59 -43.62
CA THR A 604 25.47 -36.02 -43.46
C THR A 604 26.28 -37.03 -42.58
N SER A 605 25.58 -37.68 -41.64
CA SER A 605 26.02 -38.86 -40.86
C SER A 605 26.07 -40.18 -41.65
N PRO A 606 26.73 -41.24 -41.12
CA PRO A 606 25.95 -42.42 -40.70
C PRO A 606 26.46 -43.20 -39.44
N THR A 607 25.65 -44.20 -39.04
CA THR A 607 25.71 -45.18 -37.91
C THR A 607 26.67 -46.39 -38.19
N PRO A 608 26.74 -47.54 -37.43
CA PRO A 608 25.95 -48.04 -36.27
C PRO A 608 26.71 -48.81 -35.14
N GLY A 609 25.99 -49.33 -34.10
CA GLY A 609 26.55 -50.25 -33.08
C GLY A 609 25.62 -50.83 -31.97
N THR A 610 24.82 -51.85 -32.30
CA THR A 610 24.50 -53.14 -31.59
C THR A 610 24.77 -53.36 -30.06
N ALA A 611 24.08 -54.22 -29.26
CA ALA A 611 22.66 -54.63 -29.02
C ALA A 611 22.57 -55.84 -28.03
N ALA A 612 21.58 -55.91 -27.10
CA ALA A 612 20.93 -57.10 -26.42
C ALA A 612 20.22 -56.66 -25.09
N PHE A 613 19.09 -57.15 -24.52
CA PHE A 613 18.28 -58.42 -24.50
C PHE A 613 18.71 -59.51 -23.48
N VAL A 614 17.87 -60.18 -22.65
CA VAL A 614 16.39 -60.19 -22.33
C VAL A 614 16.18 -60.24 -20.76
N PHE A 615 15.27 -60.91 -19.98
CA PHE A 615 14.14 -61.88 -20.10
C PHE A 615 13.16 -61.89 -18.87
N ILE A 616 11.86 -61.57 -19.08
CA ILE A 616 10.56 -62.13 -18.57
C ILE A 616 10.41 -62.85 -17.19
N VAL A 617 9.29 -62.58 -16.45
CA VAL A 617 8.26 -63.56 -15.96
C VAL A 617 6.92 -62.88 -15.50
N LEU A 618 5.81 -63.63 -15.58
CA LEU A 618 4.36 -63.29 -15.41
C LEU A 618 3.92 -63.11 -13.91
N ALA A 619 2.69 -62.78 -13.47
CA ALA A 619 1.31 -62.63 -14.03
C ALA A 619 0.46 -61.67 -13.11
N GLY A 620 -0.80 -61.26 -13.33
CA GLY A 620 -1.78 -61.38 -14.44
C GLY A 620 -3.25 -61.11 -14.00
N LEU A 621 -4.17 -60.91 -14.98
CA LEU A 621 -5.67 -60.98 -14.93
C LEU A 621 -6.51 -60.03 -14.01
N GLY A 622 -7.58 -59.41 -14.57
CA GLY A 622 -8.67 -58.72 -13.82
C GLY A 622 -9.20 -57.42 -14.48
N VAL A 623 -9.97 -57.45 -15.59
CA VAL A 623 -11.46 -57.51 -15.65
C VAL A 623 -12.23 -56.22 -15.26
N SER A 624 -12.54 -55.40 -16.29
CA SER A 624 -13.82 -54.72 -16.60
C SER A 624 -14.61 -53.77 -15.66
N ARG A 625 -14.99 -52.63 -16.28
CA ARG A 625 -16.32 -51.94 -16.35
C ARG A 625 -16.66 -50.74 -15.44
N CYS A 626 -17.32 -49.75 -16.09
CA CYS A 626 -18.27 -48.74 -15.58
C CYS A 626 -17.72 -47.73 -14.54
N ARG A 627 -17.92 -46.40 -14.64
CA ARG A 627 -18.94 -45.57 -15.32
C ARG A 627 -20.38 -45.81 -14.86
N GLY A 628 -20.76 -45.12 -13.79
CA GLY A 628 -22.10 -44.97 -13.24
C GLY A 628 -22.13 -43.73 -12.33
N GLN A 629 -23.26 -43.04 -12.24
CA GLN A 629 -23.42 -41.81 -11.46
C GLN A 629 -23.92 -42.11 -10.04
N ALA A 630 -23.50 -41.28 -9.10
CA ALA A 630 -24.32 -40.76 -8.00
C ALA A 630 -23.92 -39.28 -7.85
#